data_AF-A0A8T5M3A1-F1
#
_entry.id   AF-A0A8T5M3A1-F1
#
_cell.length_a   1.000
_cell.length_b   1.000
_cell.length_c   1.000
_cell.angle_alpha   90.00
_cell.angle_beta   90.00
_cell.angle_gamma   90.00
#
_symmetry.space_group_name_H-M   'P 1'
#
loop_
_entity.id
_entity.type
_entity.pdbx_description
1 polymer ?
#
loop_
_entity_poly.entity_id
_entity_poly.type
_entity_poly.pdbx_seq_one_letter_code
_entity_poly.pdbx_strand_id
1 'polypeptide(L)'
;MQQLVIIFICLTLSFILTQIFKKYKLPVVIGQILVGLILGFPFLKPLIIAGNETIIEFLSQLGIIFLLLLTGMEVEMRELSKYRKEVISTTFFTSLIPFTLGFVFVEIFGRFLNMAGYNLHIVAFTLGICLSITAEGTTVKL
;
A
#
# COMPACT_ATOMS: atom_id res chain seq x y z
N MET A 1 11.09 -24.76 -11.92
CA MET A 1 10.82 -25.35 -10.57
C MET A 1 11.04 -24.37 -9.43
N GLN A 2 12.16 -23.63 -9.38
CA GLN A 2 12.44 -22.65 -8.31
C GLN A 2 11.35 -21.56 -8.17
N GLN A 3 10.79 -21.08 -9.28
CA GLN A 3 9.69 -20.10 -9.29
C GLN A 3 8.40 -20.59 -8.59
N LEU A 4 8.06 -21.88 -8.67
CA LEU A 4 6.89 -22.39 -7.96
C LEU A 4 7.15 -22.48 -6.46
N VAL A 5 8.36 -22.86 -6.07
CA VAL A 5 8.75 -22.98 -4.65
C VAL A 5 8.68 -21.62 -3.97
N ILE A 6 9.17 -20.56 -4.62
CA ILE A 6 9.12 -19.22 -4.02
C ILE A 6 7.68 -18.70 -3.89
N ILE A 7 6.83 -18.91 -4.89
CA ILE A 7 5.41 -18.54 -4.82
C ILE A 7 4.74 -19.30 -3.68
N PHE A 8 5.00 -20.61 -3.56
CA PHE A 8 4.49 -21.42 -2.46
C PHE A 8 4.93 -20.86 -1.11
N ILE A 9 6.21 -20.56 -0.91
CA ILE A 9 6.74 -19.95 0.30
C ILE A 9 6.05 -18.62 0.59
N CYS A 10 5.96 -17.72 -0.39
CA CYS A 10 5.31 -16.41 -0.23
C CYS A 10 3.84 -16.55 0.19
N LEU A 11 3.08 -17.43 -0.47
CA LEU A 11 1.66 -17.65 -0.17
C LEU A 11 1.48 -18.30 1.21
N THR A 12 2.27 -19.33 1.53
CA THR A 12 2.18 -20.03 2.81
C THR A 12 2.55 -19.12 3.97
N LEU A 13 3.66 -18.37 3.90
CA LEU A 13 4.01 -17.41 4.96
C LEU A 13 2.95 -16.31 5.09
N SER A 14 2.50 -15.74 3.97
CA SER A 14 1.46 -14.70 3.97
C SER A 14 0.18 -15.19 4.62
N PHE A 15 -0.23 -16.43 4.35
CA PHE A 15 -1.40 -17.06 4.95
C PHE A 15 -1.23 -17.30 6.45
N ILE A 16 -0.08 -17.84 6.88
CA ILE A 16 0.20 -18.08 8.31
C ILE A 16 0.18 -16.78 9.09
N LEU A 17 0.91 -15.75 8.62
CA LEU A 17 0.95 -14.45 9.31
C LEU A 17 -0.41 -13.74 9.29
N THR A 18 -1.16 -13.85 8.18
CA THR A 18 -2.56 -13.39 8.11
C THR A 18 -3.41 -14.02 9.20
N GLN A 19 -3.32 -15.34 9.39
CA GLN A 19 -4.11 -16.05 10.39
C GLN A 19 -3.73 -15.68 11.82
N ILE A 20 -2.44 -15.47 12.08
CA ILE A 20 -1.94 -14.95 13.35
C ILE A 20 -2.54 -13.56 13.60
N PHE A 21 -2.44 -12.64 12.64
CA PHE A 21 -2.95 -11.27 12.77
C PHE A 21 -4.48 -11.25 12.96
N LYS A 22 -5.20 -12.11 12.23
CA LYS A 22 -6.64 -12.31 12.41
C LYS A 22 -6.99 -12.75 13.83
N LYS A 23 -6.21 -13.67 14.43
CA LYS A 23 -6.40 -14.12 15.82
C LYS A 23 -6.23 -12.98 16.83
N TYR A 24 -5.29 -12.07 16.58
CA TYR A 24 -5.05 -10.88 17.42
C TYR A 24 -5.95 -9.68 17.07
N LYS A 25 -6.92 -9.83 16.17
CA LYS A 25 -7.80 -8.73 15.68
C LYS A 25 -7.02 -7.57 15.06
N LEU A 26 -5.84 -7.85 14.50
CA LEU A 26 -5.03 -6.88 13.77
C LEU A 26 -5.42 -6.89 12.27
N PRO A 27 -5.23 -5.77 11.55
CA PRO A 27 -5.47 -5.73 10.11
C PRO A 27 -4.63 -6.77 9.36
N VAL A 28 -5.31 -7.60 8.58
CA VAL A 28 -4.71 -8.75 7.87
C VAL A 28 -3.60 -8.33 6.92
N VAL A 29 -3.78 -7.19 6.22
CA VAL A 29 -2.82 -6.68 5.24
C VAL A 29 -1.45 -6.39 5.86
N ILE A 30 -1.40 -6.03 7.15
CA ILE A 30 -0.13 -5.82 7.86
C ILE A 30 0.68 -7.12 7.91
N GLY A 31 0.02 -8.26 8.11
CA GLY A 31 0.69 -9.57 8.11
C GLY A 31 1.34 -9.89 6.76
N GLN A 32 0.66 -9.56 5.66
CA GLN A 32 1.17 -9.76 4.30
C GLN A 32 2.35 -8.82 3.99
N ILE A 33 2.25 -7.54 4.38
CA ILE A 33 3.35 -6.57 4.25
C ILE A 33 4.57 -7.02 5.05
N LEU A 34 4.37 -7.52 6.27
CA LEU A 34 5.46 -8.05 7.09
C LEU A 34 6.15 -9.24 6.45
N VAL A 35 5.43 -10.14 5.80
CA VAL A 35 6.06 -11.23 5.02
C VAL A 35 6.93 -10.68 3.92
N GLY A 36 6.42 -9.73 3.13
CA GLY A 36 7.21 -9.06 2.09
C GLY A 36 8.46 -8.39 2.65
N LEU A 37 8.34 -7.71 3.80
CA LEU A 37 9.45 -7.07 4.49
C LEU A 37 10.50 -8.11 4.94
N ILE A 38 10.08 -9.21 5.59
CA ILE A 38 10.96 -10.27 6.09
C ILE A 38 11.70 -10.94 4.93
N LEU A 39 10.99 -11.33 3.86
CA LEU A 39 11.59 -11.97 2.70
C LEU A 39 12.49 -11.01 1.91
N GLY A 40 12.18 -9.72 1.93
CA GLY A 40 12.94 -8.66 1.27
C GLY A 40 14.18 -8.18 2.02
N PHE A 41 14.45 -8.66 3.23
CA PHE A 41 15.64 -8.26 3.99
C PHE A 41 16.94 -8.55 3.21
N PRO A 42 17.96 -7.66 3.24
CA PRO A 42 19.17 -7.80 2.43
C PRO A 42 19.92 -9.13 2.58
N PHE A 43 19.82 -9.79 3.73
CA PHE A 43 20.44 -11.09 3.98
C PHE A 43 19.62 -12.27 3.46
N LEU A 44 18.28 -12.16 3.43
CA LEU A 44 17.38 -13.23 2.97
C LEU A 44 17.06 -13.11 1.47
N LYS A 45 17.03 -11.89 0.94
CA LYS A 45 16.70 -11.59 -0.46
C LYS A 45 17.57 -12.38 -1.46
N PRO A 46 18.90 -12.45 -1.33
CA PRO A 46 19.74 -13.19 -2.29
C PRO A 46 19.51 -14.70 -2.25
N LEU A 47 19.10 -15.24 -1.09
CA LEU A 47 18.92 -16.66 -0.88
C LEU A 47 17.55 -17.15 -1.38
N ILE A 48 16.53 -16.30 -1.25
CA ILE A 48 15.13 -16.66 -1.52
C ILE A 48 14.64 -16.07 -2.84
N ILE A 49 14.94 -14.79 -3.12
CA ILE A 49 14.32 -14.00 -4.20
C ILE A 49 15.20 -13.87 -5.46
N ALA A 50 16.51 -14.11 -5.35
CA ALA A 50 17.43 -13.97 -6.48
C ALA A 50 16.98 -14.77 -7.71
N GLY A 51 16.87 -14.10 -8.86
CA GLY A 51 16.45 -14.69 -10.13
C GLY A 51 14.93 -14.84 -10.32
N ASN A 52 14.11 -14.49 -9.33
CA ASN A 52 12.64 -14.59 -9.39
C ASN A 52 11.93 -13.23 -9.26
N GLU A 53 12.66 -12.11 -9.30
CA GLU A 53 12.10 -10.76 -9.12
C GLU A 53 11.01 -10.46 -10.17
N THR A 54 11.26 -10.82 -11.44
CA THR A 54 10.34 -10.54 -12.55
C THR A 54 8.99 -11.26 -12.40
N ILE A 55 8.98 -12.52 -11.94
CA ILE A 55 7.71 -13.25 -11.75
C ILE A 55 6.93 -12.72 -10.54
N ILE A 56 7.64 -12.33 -9.46
CA ILE A 56 7.01 -11.71 -8.29
C ILE A 56 6.42 -10.35 -8.65
N GLU A 57 7.16 -9.53 -9.40
CA GLU A 57 6.69 -8.23 -9.87
C GLU A 57 5.46 -8.37 -10.77
N PHE A 58 5.49 -9.31 -11.72
CA PHE A 58 4.34 -9.61 -12.57
C PHE A 58 3.11 -10.05 -11.75
N LEU A 59 3.28 -10.96 -10.79
CA LEU A 59 2.19 -11.40 -9.90
C LEU A 59 1.69 -10.26 -9.01
N SER A 60 2.57 -9.38 -8.55
CA SER A 60 2.22 -8.21 -7.75
C SER A 60 1.37 -7.22 -8.55
N GLN A 61 1.76 -6.94 -9.80
CA GLN A 61 0.98 -6.08 -10.70
C GLN A 61 -0.40 -6.69 -10.98
N LEU A 62 -0.47 -7.99 -11.28
CA LEU A 62 -1.75 -8.68 -11.45
C LEU A 62 -2.60 -8.63 -10.17
N GLY A 63 -1.98 -8.85 -9.01
CA GLY A 63 -2.67 -8.76 -7.71
C GLY A 63 -3.28 -7.38 -7.47
N ILE A 64 -2.52 -6.31 -7.74
CA ILE A 64 -3.03 -4.93 -7.61
C ILE A 64 -4.19 -4.68 -8.59
N ILE A 65 -4.08 -5.13 -9.83
CA ILE A 65 -5.15 -5.00 -10.83
C ILE A 65 -6.41 -5.73 -10.37
N PHE A 66 -6.29 -6.97 -9.88
CA PHE A 66 -7.44 -7.72 -9.39
C PHE A 66 -8.07 -7.10 -8.14
N LEU A 67 -7.26 -6.57 -7.22
CA LEU A 67 -7.76 -5.87 -6.03
C LEU A 67 -8.55 -4.61 -6.41
N LEU A 68 -8.00 -3.79 -7.32
CA LEU A 68 -8.68 -2.59 -7.81
C LEU A 68 -9.94 -2.92 -8.62
N LEU A 69 -9.92 -3.99 -9.41
CA LEU A 69 -11.09 -4.50 -10.12
C LEU A 69 -12.20 -4.92 -9.15
N LEU A 70 -11.85 -5.71 -8.13
CA LEU A 70 -12.81 -6.18 -7.13
C LEU A 70 -13.39 -5.01 -6.34
N THR A 71 -12.55 -4.06 -5.92
CA THR A 71 -13.01 -2.83 -5.25
C THR A 71 -13.98 -2.07 -6.15
N GLY A 72 -13.69 -1.95 -7.45
CA GLY A 72 -14.60 -1.30 -8.40
C GLY A 72 -15.91 -2.06 -8.61
N MET A 73 -15.91 -3.39 -8.52
CA MET A 73 -17.11 -4.23 -8.63
C MET A 73 -18.01 -4.15 -7.39
N GLU A 74 -17.45 -3.89 -6.22
CA GLU A 74 -18.21 -3.71 -4.97
C GLU A 74 -18.93 -2.37 -4.89
N VAL A 75 -18.51 -1.38 -5.68
CA VAL A 75 -19.07 -0.03 -5.66
C VAL A 75 -20.41 0.05 -6.40
N GLU A 76 -21.48 0.27 -5.65
CA GLU A 76 -22.81 0.51 -6.22
C GLU A 76 -23.00 1.95 -6.71
N MET A 77 -22.86 2.16 -8.03
CA MET A 77 -22.99 3.48 -8.67
C MET A 77 -24.32 4.20 -8.38
N ARG A 78 -25.40 3.45 -8.14
CA ARG A 78 -26.71 4.03 -7.79
C ARG A 78 -26.70 4.66 -6.40
N GLU A 79 -25.98 4.08 -5.45
CA GLU A 79 -25.82 4.66 -4.11
C GLU A 79 -24.91 5.89 -4.14
N LEU A 80 -23.80 5.81 -4.87
CA LEU A 80 -22.90 6.96 -5.07
C LEU A 80 -23.63 8.16 -5.69
N SER A 81 -24.50 7.93 -6.67
CA SER A 81 -25.24 9.01 -7.35
C SER A 81 -26.21 9.75 -6.40
N LYS A 82 -26.82 9.04 -5.44
CA LYS A 82 -27.70 9.63 -4.42
C LYS A 82 -26.95 10.62 -3.54
N TYR A 83 -25.74 10.27 -3.12
CA TYR A 83 -24.90 11.06 -2.21
C TYR A 83 -23.79 11.85 -2.93
N ARG A 84 -23.91 12.09 -4.23
CA ARG A 84 -22.83 12.66 -5.07
C ARG A 84 -22.18 13.92 -4.49
N LYS A 85 -22.97 14.84 -3.92
CA LYS A 85 -22.47 16.12 -3.38
C LYS A 85 -21.63 15.89 -2.12
N GLU A 86 -22.11 15.02 -1.24
CA GLU A 86 -21.45 14.66 0.01
C GLU A 86 -20.17 13.85 -0.26
N VAL A 87 -20.23 12.90 -1.19
CA VAL A 87 -19.07 12.11 -1.62
C VAL A 87 -17.99 13.02 -2.21
N ILE A 88 -18.33 13.87 -3.18
CA ILE A 88 -17.36 14.78 -3.80
C ILE A 88 -16.72 15.71 -2.77
N SER A 89 -17.53 16.32 -1.90
CA SER A 89 -17.02 17.21 -0.85
C SER A 89 -16.11 16.45 0.11
N THR A 90 -16.55 15.28 0.59
CA THR A 90 -15.79 14.49 1.56
C THR A 90 -14.48 14.02 0.97
N THR A 91 -14.48 13.41 -0.23
CA THR A 91 -13.26 12.96 -0.92
C THR A 91 -12.30 14.11 -1.18
N PHE A 92 -12.81 15.29 -1.55
CA PHE A 92 -11.96 16.46 -1.75
C PHE A 92 -11.26 16.89 -0.46
N PHE A 93 -11.99 17.01 0.65
CA PHE A 93 -11.39 17.40 1.93
C PHE A 93 -10.49 16.30 2.52
N THR A 94 -10.88 15.03 2.43
CA THR A 94 -10.07 13.91 2.93
C THR A 94 -8.79 13.71 2.13
N SER A 95 -8.74 14.13 0.87
CA SER A 95 -7.53 14.13 0.04
C SER A 95 -6.69 15.40 0.25
N LEU A 96 -7.33 16.58 0.30
CA LEU A 96 -6.65 17.87 0.39
C LEU A 96 -5.98 18.09 1.76
N ILE A 97 -6.64 17.69 2.85
CA ILE A 97 -6.12 17.91 4.21
C ILE A 97 -4.82 17.12 4.45
N PRO A 98 -4.73 15.79 4.22
CA PRO A 98 -3.48 15.04 4.39
C PRO A 98 -2.39 15.49 3.41
N PHE A 99 -2.77 15.87 2.19
CA PHE A 99 -1.84 16.41 1.20
C PHE A 99 -1.17 17.69 1.72
N THR A 100 -1.96 18.67 2.12
CA THR A 100 -1.46 19.97 2.60
C THR A 100 -0.67 19.81 3.90
N LEU A 101 -1.15 18.99 4.84
CA LEU A 101 -0.42 18.68 6.07
C LEU A 101 0.92 18.00 5.78
N GLY A 102 0.96 17.00 4.91
CA GLY A 102 2.19 16.31 4.50
C GLY A 102 3.19 17.26 3.86
N PHE A 103 2.72 18.10 2.93
CA PHE A 103 3.55 19.09 2.25
C PHE A 103 4.16 20.10 3.23
N VAL A 104 3.33 20.71 4.08
CA VAL A 104 3.77 21.70 5.07
C VAL A 104 4.70 21.07 6.11
N PHE A 105 4.41 19.85 6.54
CA PHE A 105 5.25 19.12 7.50
C PHE A 105 6.67 18.93 6.96
N VAL A 106 6.82 18.49 5.71
CA VAL A 106 8.14 18.29 5.09
C VAL A 106 8.86 19.61 4.85
N GLU A 107 8.16 20.67 4.43
CA GLU A 107 8.78 21.99 4.26
C GLU A 107 9.34 22.55 5.58
N ILE A 108 8.57 22.46 6.67
CA ILE A 108 9.00 22.99 7.98
C ILE A 108 10.11 22.10 8.56
N PHE A 109 9.87 20.79 8.63
CA PHE A 109 10.78 19.86 9.29
C PHE A 109 12.04 19.58 8.48
N GLY A 110 11.93 19.56 7.15
CA GLY A 110 13.07 19.40 6.24
C GLY A 110 14.02 20.59 6.26
N ARG A 111 13.50 21.82 6.41
CA ARG A 111 14.32 23.02 6.66
C ARG A 111 14.99 22.95 8.04
N PHE A 112 14.26 22.52 9.07
CA PHE A 112 14.80 22.36 10.42
C PHE A 112 15.96 21.34 10.49
N LEU A 113 15.82 20.20 9.79
CA LEU A 113 16.84 19.16 9.71
C LEU A 113 18.01 19.50 8.76
N ASN A 114 18.00 20.68 8.15
CA ASN A 114 19.05 21.14 7.25
C ASN A 114 19.34 20.14 6.11
N MET A 115 18.27 19.63 5.48
CA MET A 115 18.33 18.73 4.32
C MET A 115 18.76 19.46 3.04
N ALA A 116 19.86 20.22 3.11
CA ALA A 116 20.33 21.13 2.06
C ALA A 116 20.75 20.44 0.75
N GLY A 117 20.91 19.11 0.75
CA GLY A 117 21.29 18.33 -0.42
C GLY A 117 20.12 17.81 -1.27
N TYR A 118 18.86 18.01 -0.85
CA TYR A 118 17.69 17.45 -1.53
C TYR A 118 16.74 18.55 -2.02
N ASN A 119 16.04 18.29 -3.13
CA ASN A 119 14.94 19.15 -3.58
C ASN A 119 13.74 18.99 -2.66
N LEU A 120 13.71 19.79 -1.58
CA LEU A 120 12.73 19.67 -0.50
C LEU A 120 11.29 19.75 -1.02
N HIS A 121 11.03 20.64 -1.97
CA HIS A 121 9.71 20.79 -2.60
C HIS A 121 9.23 19.51 -3.29
N ILE A 122 10.13 18.76 -3.94
CA ILE A 122 9.78 17.50 -4.60
C ILE A 122 9.45 16.45 -3.55
N VAL A 123 10.26 16.33 -2.51
CA VAL A 123 10.01 15.39 -1.41
C VAL A 123 8.69 15.71 -0.69
N ALA A 124 8.43 16.99 -0.42
CA ALA A 124 7.19 17.47 0.18
C ALA A 124 5.98 17.14 -0.68
N PHE A 125 6.10 17.35 -2.00
CA PHE A 125 5.04 17.03 -2.95
C PHE A 125 4.78 15.52 -3.04
N THR A 126 5.83 14.69 -3.12
CA THR A 126 5.71 13.23 -3.14
C THR A 126 5.05 12.71 -1.88
N LEU A 127 5.49 13.16 -0.70
CA LEU A 127 4.89 12.76 0.57
C LEU A 127 3.44 13.23 0.71
N GLY A 128 3.14 14.47 0.28
CA GLY A 128 1.78 14.98 0.23
C GLY A 128 0.86 14.10 -0.60
N ILE A 129 1.28 13.70 -1.80
CA ILE A 129 0.50 12.78 -2.65
C ILE A 129 0.32 11.42 -1.96
N CYS A 130 1.39 10.84 -1.42
CA CYS A 130 1.32 9.53 -0.76
C CYS A 130 0.31 9.50 0.39
N LEU A 131 0.23 10.57 1.20
CA LEU A 131 -0.71 10.67 2.32
C LEU A 131 -2.16 10.94 1.89
N SER A 132 -2.35 11.47 0.68
CA SER A 132 -3.66 11.84 0.14
C SER A 132 -4.46 10.65 -0.40
N ILE A 133 -3.78 9.55 -0.73
CA ILE A 133 -4.38 8.37 -1.33
C ILE A 133 -4.95 7.45 -0.25
N THR A 134 -6.20 7.03 -0.41
CA THR A 134 -6.83 6.00 0.43
C THR A 134 -6.87 4.65 -0.30
N ALA A 135 -6.83 3.54 0.44
CA ALA A 135 -6.83 2.19 -0.10
C ALA A 135 -8.03 1.38 0.41
N GLU A 136 -9.23 1.67 -0.08
CA GLU A 136 -10.48 0.98 0.32
C GLU A 136 -10.45 -0.53 0.02
N GLY A 137 -9.78 -0.95 -1.06
CA GLY A 137 -9.65 -2.38 -1.41
C GLY A 137 -8.96 -3.25 -0.37
N THR A 138 -8.27 -2.66 0.61
CA THR A 138 -7.65 -3.39 1.72
C THR A 138 -8.56 -3.58 2.93
N THR A 139 -9.71 -2.89 2.95
CA THR A 139 -10.70 -2.97 4.03
C THR A 139 -11.79 -4.00 3.78
N VAL A 140 -11.86 -4.53 2.56
CA VAL A 140 -12.75 -5.62 2.20
C VAL A 140 -12.43 -6.84 3.06
N LYS A 141 -13.44 -7.35 3.75
CA LYS A 141 -13.29 -8.57 4.55
C LYS A 141 -13.24 -9.76 3.59
N LEU A 142 -12.02 -10.21 3.30
CA LEU A 142 -11.76 -11.55 2.74
C LEU A 142 -12.35 -12.65 3.65
#